data_AF-A0A1V6EPK4-F1
#
_entry.id   AF-A0A1V6EPK4-F1
#
_cell.length_a   1.000
_cell.length_b   1.000
_cell.length_c   1.000
_cell.angle_alpha   90.00
_cell.angle_beta   90.00
_cell.angle_gamma   90.00
#
_symmetry.space_group_name_H-M   'P 1'
#
loop_
_entity.id
_entity.type
_entity.pdbx_description
1 polymer ?
#
loop_
_entity_poly.entity_id
_entity_poly.type
_entity_poly.pdbx_seq_one_letter_code
_entity_poly.pdbx_strand_id
1 'polypeptide(L)'
;MGPSAHSFNGRTRRWNPASLETYIQGIQNRNLIREEESLDLSTRYNELIMTRLRTSEGFTTDELLSLYGPELYDYCLEQARPLMAGGMLEHTGDRLKLAYRAYFVSDSVIRALFWDDGKLDRCK
;
A
#
# COMPACT_ATOMS: atom_id res chain seq x y z
N MET A 1 26.06 -16.18 -18.44
CA MET A 1 25.57 -16.91 -17.25
C MET A 1 26.23 -16.25 -16.05
N GLY A 2 25.59 -15.49 -15.15
CA GLY A 2 24.19 -15.44 -14.75
C GLY A 2 23.26 -14.56 -15.62
N PRO A 3 22.02 -15.01 -15.85
CA PRO A 3 21.02 -14.28 -16.61
C PRO A 3 20.20 -13.40 -15.66
N SER A 4 20.24 -12.08 -15.89
CA SER A 4 19.20 -11.08 -15.54
C SER A 4 19.73 -9.64 -15.61
N ALA A 5 20.83 -9.40 -16.31
CA ALA A 5 21.12 -8.09 -16.88
C ALA A 5 20.19 -7.85 -18.09
N HIS A 6 18.90 -7.71 -17.83
CA HIS A 6 17.97 -7.14 -18.79
C HIS A 6 17.91 -5.63 -18.52
N SER A 7 18.35 -4.88 -19.52
CA SER A 7 18.36 -3.42 -19.60
C SER A 7 17.12 -2.79 -18.98
N PHE A 8 17.30 -2.10 -17.85
CA PHE A 8 16.34 -1.08 -17.44
C PHE A 8 16.61 0.17 -18.27
N ASN A 9 16.22 0.10 -19.54
CA ASN A 9 16.12 1.25 -20.42
C ASN A 9 15.21 2.28 -19.75
N GLY A 10 15.75 3.45 -19.43
CA GLY A 10 15.06 4.57 -18.79
C GLY A 10 13.93 5.17 -19.63
N ARG A 11 12.83 4.44 -19.83
CA ARG A 11 11.60 4.90 -20.47
C ARG A 11 10.40 4.13 -19.92
N THR A 12 9.91 4.56 -18.75
CA THR A 12 8.50 4.96 -18.60
C THR A 12 8.26 5.63 -17.25
N ARG A 13 8.23 6.96 -17.28
CA ARG A 13 7.22 7.70 -16.51
C ARG A 13 5.86 7.08 -16.84
N ARG A 14 5.28 6.32 -15.92
CA ARG A 14 3.84 6.01 -15.90
C ARG A 14 3.34 5.98 -14.46
N TRP A 15 3.27 7.16 -13.84
CA TRP A 15 1.98 7.57 -13.32
C TRP A 15 1.27 8.17 -14.52
N ASN A 16 0.66 7.32 -15.35
CA ASN A 16 -0.22 7.84 -16.38
C ASN A 16 -1.53 8.11 -15.64
N PRO A 17 -2.03 9.36 -15.52
CA PRO A 17 -3.42 9.59 -15.15
C PRO A 17 -4.38 8.81 -16.07
N ALA A 18 -3.92 8.38 -17.25
CA ALA A 18 -4.66 7.46 -18.11
C ALA A 18 -4.86 6.04 -17.54
N SER A 19 -4.04 5.53 -16.60
CA SER A 19 -4.33 4.21 -15.97
C SER A 19 -5.54 4.30 -15.03
N LEU A 20 -5.79 5.46 -14.44
CA LEU A 20 -7.01 5.73 -13.68
C LEU A 20 -8.24 5.83 -14.59
N GLU A 21 -8.10 6.40 -15.80
CA GLU A 21 -9.17 6.40 -16.82
C GLU A 21 -9.43 5.01 -17.42
N THR A 22 -8.37 4.22 -17.65
CA THR A 22 -8.50 2.87 -18.24
C THR A 22 -9.27 1.92 -17.31
N TYR A 23 -9.17 2.14 -16.00
CA TYR A 23 -9.91 1.42 -14.96
C TYR A 23 -11.44 1.49 -15.14
N ILE A 24 -11.98 2.65 -15.55
CA ILE A 24 -13.43 2.85 -15.73
C ILE A 24 -13.97 2.03 -16.92
N GLN A 25 -13.11 1.63 -17.85
CA GLN A 25 -13.52 1.00 -19.12
C GLN A 25 -13.46 -0.55 -19.11
N GLY A 26 -12.94 -1.18 -18.05
CA GLY A 26 -12.69 -2.63 -17.98
C GLY A 26 -13.88 -3.56 -17.70
N ILE A 27 -15.13 -3.20 -18.02
CA ILE A 27 -16.33 -3.94 -17.55
C ILE A 27 -16.77 -5.08 -18.49
N GLN A 28 -15.88 -5.92 -19.02
CA GLN A 28 -16.31 -6.97 -19.97
C GLN A 28 -15.84 -8.41 -19.73
N ASN A 29 -14.89 -8.70 -18.83
CA ASN A 29 -14.54 -10.08 -18.45
C ASN A 29 -14.39 -10.23 -16.93
N ARG A 30 -15.49 -10.50 -16.22
CA ARG A 30 -15.66 -10.30 -14.78
C ARG A 30 -14.76 -11.13 -13.83
N ASN A 31 -14.06 -12.17 -14.31
CA ASN A 31 -13.27 -13.04 -13.41
C ASN A 31 -11.77 -12.69 -13.45
N LEU A 32 -11.16 -12.68 -14.63
CA LEU A 32 -9.75 -12.29 -14.79
C LEU A 32 -9.51 -10.82 -14.39
N ILE A 33 -10.47 -9.93 -14.70
CA ILE A 33 -10.36 -8.51 -14.38
C ILE A 33 -10.43 -8.28 -12.87
N ARG A 34 -11.22 -9.08 -12.15
CA ARG A 34 -11.30 -8.97 -10.69
C ARG A 34 -9.99 -9.40 -10.02
N GLU A 35 -9.39 -10.50 -10.46
CA GLU A 35 -8.09 -10.95 -9.94
C GLU A 35 -6.97 -9.95 -10.26
N GLU A 36 -6.94 -9.42 -11.49
CA GLU A 36 -5.98 -8.38 -11.90
C GLU A 36 -6.19 -7.09 -11.11
N GLU A 37 -7.44 -6.67 -10.89
CA GLU A 37 -7.79 -5.49 -10.11
C GLU A 37 -7.42 -5.65 -8.62
N SER A 38 -7.67 -6.82 -8.01
CA SER A 38 -7.23 -7.13 -6.64
C SER A 38 -5.69 -7.10 -6.51
N LEU A 39 -4.98 -7.67 -7.48
CA LEU A 39 -3.51 -7.64 -7.51
C LEU A 39 -2.97 -6.22 -7.70
N ASP A 40 -3.60 -5.41 -8.56
CA ASP A 40 -3.25 -3.99 -8.74
C ASP A 40 -3.51 -3.19 -7.45
N LEU A 41 -4.67 -3.40 -6.82
CA LEU A 41 -5.06 -2.71 -5.58
C LEU A 41 -4.08 -3.00 -4.44
N SER A 42 -3.82 -4.27 -4.16
CA SER A 42 -2.90 -4.70 -3.10
C SER A 42 -1.46 -4.21 -3.36
N THR A 43 -1.00 -4.29 -4.61
CA THR A 43 0.32 -3.78 -5.02
C THR A 43 0.43 -2.29 -4.77
N ARG A 44 -0.54 -1.50 -5.26
CA ARG A 44 -0.53 -0.03 -5.13
C ARG A 44 -0.66 0.43 -3.69
N TYR A 45 -1.50 -0.24 -2.89
CA TYR A 45 -1.61 0.04 -1.46
C TYR A 45 -0.26 -0.21 -0.77
N ASN A 46 0.35 -1.38 -0.99
CA ASN A 46 1.63 -1.75 -0.37
C ASN A 46 2.75 -0.79 -0.78
N GLU A 47 2.81 -0.38 -2.05
CA GLU A 47 3.77 0.62 -2.53
C GLU A 47 3.60 1.99 -1.84
N LEU A 48 2.35 2.44 -1.64
CA LEU A 48 2.08 3.69 -0.93
C LEU A 48 2.54 3.60 0.52
N ILE A 49 2.19 2.53 1.24
CA ILE A 49 2.64 2.31 2.64
C ILE A 49 4.17 2.30 2.72
N MET A 50 4.86 1.55 1.85
CA MET A 50 6.33 1.51 1.80
C MET A 50 6.94 2.89 1.58
N THR A 51 6.41 3.61 0.59
CA THR A 51 6.98 4.90 0.17
C THR A 51 6.77 5.95 1.24
N ARG A 52 5.53 6.06 1.75
CA ARG A 52 5.15 7.08 2.72
C ARG A 52 5.80 6.89 4.07
N LEU A 53 5.84 5.66 4.59
CA LEU A 53 6.46 5.42 5.90
C LEU A 53 7.98 5.58 5.87
N ARG A 54 8.64 5.34 4.73
CA ARG A 54 10.07 5.67 4.58
C ARG A 54 10.35 7.17 4.58
N THR A 55 9.34 8.02 4.36
CA THR A 55 9.47 9.46 4.56
C THR A 55 9.24 9.82 6.03
N SER A 56 9.95 10.83 6.52
CA SER A 56 9.78 11.34 7.89
C SER A 56 8.40 11.94 8.15
N GLU A 57 7.64 12.26 7.10
CA GLU A 57 6.30 12.86 7.19
C GLU A 57 5.18 11.80 7.27
N GLY A 58 5.45 10.56 6.84
CA GLY A 58 4.42 9.53 6.78
C GLY A 58 3.34 9.80 5.72
N PHE A 59 2.09 9.45 6.03
CA PHE A 59 0.91 9.73 5.21
C PHE A 59 -0.27 10.17 6.06
N THR A 60 -1.23 10.85 5.43
CA THR A 60 -2.50 11.18 6.07
C THR A 60 -3.45 9.99 5.93
N THR A 61 -4.19 9.66 6.99
CA THR A 61 -5.19 8.58 6.93
C THR A 61 -6.32 8.91 5.95
N ASP A 62 -6.57 10.20 5.70
CA ASP A 62 -7.51 10.70 4.67
C ASP A 62 -7.05 10.38 3.25
N GLU A 63 -5.74 10.50 2.94
CA GLU A 63 -5.17 10.08 1.64
C GLU A 63 -5.47 8.60 1.38
N LEU A 64 -5.33 7.78 2.42
CA LEU A 64 -5.55 6.34 2.32
C LEU A 64 -7.05 6.02 2.10
N LEU A 65 -7.94 6.69 2.83
CA LEU A 65 -9.39 6.57 2.66
C LEU A 65 -9.84 7.00 1.26
N SER A 66 -9.32 8.12 0.76
CA SER A 66 -9.71 8.66 -0.55
C SER A 66 -9.20 7.82 -1.73
N LEU A 67 -8.03 7.18 -1.61
CA LEU A 67 -7.43 6.41 -2.70
C LEU A 67 -7.90 4.95 -2.73
N TYR A 68 -8.15 4.35 -1.57
CA TYR A 68 -8.36 2.91 -1.43
C TYR A 68 -9.68 2.53 -0.75
N GLY A 69 -10.43 3.51 -0.26
CA GLY A 69 -11.74 3.31 0.36
C GLY A 69 -11.67 2.86 1.82
N PRO A 70 -12.85 2.67 2.44
CA PRO A 70 -12.96 2.40 3.88
C PRO A 70 -12.37 1.05 4.30
N GLU A 71 -12.41 0.02 3.44
CA GLU A 71 -11.91 -1.32 3.78
C GLU A 71 -10.40 -1.32 4.09
N LEU A 72 -9.59 -0.75 3.19
CA LEU A 72 -8.15 -0.66 3.37
C LEU A 72 -7.77 0.39 4.44
N TYR A 73 -8.61 1.39 4.63
CA TYR A 73 -8.48 2.34 5.74
C TYR A 73 -8.63 1.68 7.10
N ASP A 74 -9.73 0.96 7.33
CA ASP A 74 -9.98 0.25 8.58
C ASP A 74 -8.89 -0.78 8.82
N TYR A 75 -8.53 -1.57 7.79
CA TYR A 75 -7.42 -2.52 7.88
C TYR A 75 -6.11 -1.85 8.31
N CYS A 76 -5.73 -0.73 7.68
CA CYS A 76 -4.50 -0.03 7.99
C CYS A 76 -4.48 0.41 9.46
N LEU A 77 -5.59 0.97 9.96
CA LEU A 77 -5.72 1.41 11.35
C LEU A 77 -5.71 0.25 12.35
N GLU A 78 -6.36 -0.87 12.01
CA GLU A 78 -6.34 -2.07 12.83
C GLU A 78 -4.93 -2.64 12.96
N GLN A 79 -4.20 -2.76 11.85
CA GLN A 79 -2.80 -3.22 11.87
C GLN A 79 -1.85 -2.20 12.52
N ALA A 80 -2.13 -0.89 12.39
CA ALA A 80 -1.35 0.15 13.01
C ALA A 80 -1.52 0.20 14.53
N ARG A 81 -2.67 -0.20 15.08
CA ARG A 81 -2.98 -0.12 16.52
C ARG A 81 -1.93 -0.76 17.43
N PRO A 82 -1.52 -2.04 17.26
CA PRO A 82 -0.47 -2.64 18.09
C PRO A 82 0.89 -1.96 17.88
N LEU A 83 1.18 -1.47 16.67
CA LEU A 83 2.42 -0.75 16.37
C LEU A 83 2.45 0.62 17.04
N MET A 84 1.32 1.32 17.12
CA MET A 84 1.17 2.58 17.87
C MET A 84 1.29 2.35 19.38
N ALA A 85 0.66 1.29 19.91
CA ALA A 85 0.80 0.93 21.33
C ALA A 85 2.25 0.55 21.69
N GLY A 86 2.95 -0.14 20.78
CA GLY A 86 4.39 -0.40 20.88
C GLY A 86 5.27 0.80 20.51
N GLY A 87 4.69 1.96 20.21
CA GLY A 87 5.30 3.20 19.71
C GLY A 87 6.31 3.01 18.59
N MET A 88 6.03 2.07 17.70
CA MET A 88 6.68 1.94 16.41
C MET A 88 6.10 2.93 15.39
N LEU A 89 4.83 3.28 15.54
CA LEU A 89 4.15 4.30 14.77
C LEU A 89 3.70 5.44 15.68
N GLU A 90 3.71 6.65 15.15
CA GLU A 90 3.15 7.83 15.78
C GLU A 90 1.97 8.32 14.95
N HIS A 91 0.85 8.57 15.62
CA HIS A 91 -0.32 9.19 15.02
C HIS A 91 -0.42 10.63 15.51
N THR A 92 -0.12 11.59 14.62
CA THR A 92 -0.14 13.03 14.93
C THR A 92 -1.23 13.70 14.10
N GLY A 93 -2.37 14.01 14.72
CA GLY A 93 -3.54 14.54 14.01
C GLY A 93 -4.13 13.47 13.08
N ASP A 94 -4.13 13.74 11.79
CA ASP A 94 -4.53 12.82 10.71
C ASP A 94 -3.35 12.04 10.11
N ARG A 95 -2.13 12.25 10.61
CA ARG A 95 -0.91 11.66 10.01
C ARG A 95 -0.41 10.46 10.79
N LEU A 96 -0.16 9.38 10.06
CA LEU A 96 0.54 8.20 10.53
C LEU A 96 1.98 8.21 10.00
N LYS A 97 2.96 8.16 10.90
CA LYS A 97 4.38 8.13 10.55
C LYS A 97 5.15 7.12 11.39
N LEU A 98 6.33 6.73 10.90
CA LEU A 98 7.27 5.91 11.66
C LEU A 98 7.83 6.71 12.84
N ALA A 99 7.84 6.11 14.03
CA ALA A 99 8.49 6.70 15.18
C ALA A 99 10.01 6.73 14.97
N TYR A 100 10.70 7.75 15.47
CA TYR A 100 12.16 7.86 15.34
C TYR A 100 12.91 6.60 15.81
N ARG A 101 12.43 5.98 16.91
CA ARG A 101 13.01 4.74 17.45
C ARG A 101 12.82 3.51 16.58
N ALA A 102 11.85 3.55 15.66
CA ALA A 102 11.47 2.43 14.82
C ALA A 102 12.18 2.43 13.45
N TYR A 103 13.02 3.41 13.15
CA TYR A 103 13.71 3.51 11.86
C TYR A 103 14.54 2.24 11.54
N PHE A 104 15.21 1.67 12.54
CA PHE A 104 16.02 0.46 12.36
C PHE A 104 15.18 -0.79 12.08
N VAL A 105 13.92 -0.80 12.50
CA VAL A 105 12.95 -1.89 12.29
C VAL A 105 11.85 -1.51 11.29
N SER A 106 12.09 -0.46 10.50
CA SER A 106 11.11 0.12 9.59
C SER A 106 10.54 -0.91 8.63
N ASP A 107 11.37 -1.81 8.08
CA ASP A 107 10.94 -2.89 7.20
C ASP A 107 9.90 -3.81 7.86
N SER A 108 10.09 -4.15 9.14
CA SER A 108 9.15 -4.99 9.89
C SER A 108 7.83 -4.27 10.16
N VAL A 109 7.88 -2.98 10.49
CA VAL A 109 6.68 -2.14 10.70
C VAL A 109 5.90 -1.99 9.41
N ILE A 110 6.58 -1.71 8.30
CA ILE A 110 5.99 -1.55 6.97
C ILE A 110 5.31 -2.86 6.54
N ARG A 111 5.98 -4.01 6.68
CA ARG A 111 5.42 -5.32 6.33
C ARG A 111 4.19 -5.68 7.16
N ALA A 112 4.13 -5.26 8.43
CA ALA A 112 2.97 -5.49 9.28
C ALA A 112 1.71 -4.77 8.78
N LEU A 113 1.88 -3.68 8.02
CA LEU A 113 0.78 -2.91 7.44
C LEU A 113 0.39 -3.36 6.02
N PHE A 114 1.10 -4.33 5.43
CA PHE A 114 0.80 -4.78 4.06
C PHE A 114 -0.51 -5.54 3.97
N TRP A 115 -1.26 -5.22 2.93
CA TRP A 115 -2.48 -5.92 2.55
C TRP A 115 -2.15 -7.08 1.60
N ASP A 116 -2.86 -8.18 1.80
CA ASP A 116 -2.86 -9.36 0.94
C ASP A 116 -4.31 -9.83 0.83
N ASP A 117 -4.81 -9.96 -0.40
CA ASP A 117 -6.21 -10.31 -0.72
C ASP A 117 -6.60 -11.66 -0.06
N GLY A 118 -5.65 -12.58 0.09
CA GLY A 118 -5.81 -13.86 0.79
C GLY A 118 -5.98 -13.77 2.32
N LYS A 119 -6.00 -12.58 2.92
CA LYS A 119 -6.31 -12.39 4.34
C LYS A 119 -7.81 -12.24 4.62
N LEU A 120 -8.62 -11.83 3.64
CA LEU A 120 -10.07 -11.66 3.85
C LEU A 120 -10.78 -13.01 4.07
N ASP A 121 -10.26 -14.08 3.48
CA ASP A 121 -10.78 -15.46 3.63
C ASP A 121 -10.51 -16.09 5.02
N ARG A 122 -9.73 -15.42 5.88
CA ARG A 122 -9.39 -15.92 7.23
C ARG A 122 -10.22 -15.29 8.37
N CYS A 123 -11.22 -14.46 8.04
CA CYS A 123 -12.17 -13.90 9.00
C CYS A 123 -13.57 -14.55 8.92
N LYS A 124 -13.66 -15.83 8.55
CA LYS A 124 -14.87 -16.66 8.75
C LYS A 124 -14.59 -17.82 9.68
#